data_AF-A0A9E3YDG7-F1
#
_entry.id   AF-A0A9E3YDG7-F1
#
_cell.length_a   1.000
_cell.length_b   1.000
_cell.length_c   1.000
_cell.angle_alpha   90.00
_cell.angle_beta   90.00
_cell.angle_gamma   90.00
#
_symmetry.space_group_name_H-M   'P 1'
#
loop_
_entity.id
_entity.type
_entity.pdbx_description
1 polymer ?
#
loop_
_entity_poly.entity_id
_entity_poly.type
_entity_poly.pdbx_seq_one_letter_code
_entity_poly.pdbx_strand_id
1 'polypeptide(L)'
;MQPSPASEITPDSIALWLMSVISNADELARALDEATISHLAEAIRDEQRRRAIESGDQDAVIDRAFDIAFGTDGMAVAPFISAPFVVCPGSMVAKSKTNYRSRFINVDDCWIWESGELVREDKRSNPGSDEGFKAVALLPVIEGMALDQVTGRQRQGQYQATKIVSYEIRGGELVEVSQRDIDVRKAPRR
;
A
#
# COMPACT_ATOMS: atom_id res chain seq x y z
N MET A 1 -54.39 25.92 4.99
CA MET A 1 -53.07 25.79 5.62
C MET A 1 -52.37 24.63 4.94
N GLN A 2 -51.60 24.91 3.89
CA GLN A 2 -50.87 23.88 3.16
C GLN A 2 -49.66 23.42 4.01
N PRO A 3 -49.29 22.13 3.97
CA PRO A 3 -48.07 21.67 4.61
C PRO A 3 -46.85 22.30 3.92
N SER A 4 -45.88 22.76 4.72
CA SER A 4 -44.58 23.23 4.24
C SER A 4 -43.86 22.09 3.51
N PRO A 5 -43.20 22.31 2.36
CA PRO A 5 -42.38 21.27 1.76
C PRO A 5 -41.17 21.08 2.68
N ALA A 6 -41.01 19.86 3.19
CA ALA A 6 -39.69 19.42 3.63
C ALA A 6 -38.78 19.56 2.40
N SER A 7 -37.82 20.48 2.46
CA SER A 7 -36.85 20.67 1.39
C SER A 7 -36.22 19.32 1.06
N GLU A 8 -36.41 18.84 -0.17
CA GLU A 8 -35.75 17.64 -0.65
C GLU A 8 -34.25 17.81 -0.49
N ILE A 9 -33.67 17.00 0.40
CA ILE A 9 -32.23 16.93 0.57
C ILE A 9 -31.68 16.29 -0.70
N THR A 10 -31.11 17.09 -1.60
CA THR A 10 -30.48 16.58 -2.83
C THR A 10 -29.04 16.15 -2.55
N PRO A 11 -28.47 15.20 -3.31
CA PRO A 11 -27.06 14.80 -3.18
C PRO A 11 -26.09 15.98 -3.24
N ASP A 12 -26.37 16.98 -4.08
CA ASP A 12 -25.58 18.20 -4.20
C ASP A 12 -25.66 19.08 -2.94
N SER A 13 -26.85 19.16 -2.31
CA SER A 13 -27.03 19.85 -1.03
C SER A 13 -26.26 19.17 0.11
N ILE A 14 -26.24 17.83 0.13
CA ILE A 14 -25.45 17.04 1.10
C ILE A 14 -23.96 17.27 0.87
N ALA A 15 -23.49 17.25 -0.38
CA ALA A 15 -22.09 17.47 -0.71
C ALA A 15 -21.62 18.88 -0.36
N LEU A 16 -22.42 19.92 -0.64
CA LEU A 16 -22.14 21.31 -0.24
C LEU A 16 -22.11 21.48 1.29
N TRP A 17 -23.06 20.85 2.00
CA TRP A 17 -23.06 20.86 3.47
C TRP A 17 -21.84 20.12 4.04
N LEU A 18 -21.55 18.90 3.56
CA LEU A 18 -20.36 18.15 3.94
C LEU A 18 -19.09 18.95 3.65
N MET A 19 -18.94 19.55 2.47
CA MET A 19 -17.76 20.38 2.16
C MET A 19 -17.62 21.60 3.08
N SER A 20 -18.73 22.17 3.57
CA SER A 20 -18.67 23.22 4.58
C SER A 20 -18.26 22.70 5.97
N VAL A 21 -18.68 21.48 6.32
CA VAL A 21 -18.41 20.81 7.61
C VAL A 21 -17.04 20.11 7.62
N ILE A 22 -16.49 19.70 6.48
CA ILE A 22 -15.16 19.05 6.33
C ILE A 22 -14.02 19.97 6.79
N SER A 23 -14.27 21.29 6.87
CA SER A 23 -13.40 22.22 7.60
C SER A 23 -13.11 21.76 9.05
N ASN A 24 -13.99 20.93 9.62
CA ASN A 24 -13.93 20.28 10.92
C ASN A 24 -14.34 18.78 10.83
N ALA A 25 -13.56 17.95 10.13
CA ALA A 25 -13.83 16.50 10.03
C ALA A 25 -14.08 15.80 11.39
N ASP A 26 -13.44 16.28 12.46
CA ASP A 26 -13.65 15.80 13.83
C ASP A 26 -15.07 16.07 14.37
N GLU A 27 -15.69 17.21 14.01
CA GLU A 27 -17.05 17.53 14.43
C GLU A 27 -18.06 16.64 13.71
N LEU A 28 -17.86 16.37 12.42
CA LEU A 28 -18.66 15.40 11.68
C LEU A 28 -18.54 14.01 12.31
N ALA A 29 -17.32 13.53 12.56
CA ALA A 29 -17.10 12.22 13.17
C ALA A 29 -17.79 12.08 14.54
N ARG A 30 -17.78 13.12 15.38
CA ARG A 30 -18.47 13.13 16.68
C ARG A 30 -20.00 13.10 16.58
N ALA A 31 -20.56 13.58 15.49
CA ALA A 31 -22.01 13.68 15.29
C ALA A 31 -22.63 12.38 14.74
N LEU A 32 -21.82 11.49 14.18
CA LEU A 32 -22.25 10.23 13.58
C LEU A 32 -22.25 9.10 14.63
N ASP A 33 -23.15 8.13 14.47
CA ASP A 33 -23.13 6.90 15.25
C ASP A 33 -22.06 5.91 14.73
N GLU A 34 -21.72 4.89 15.53
CA GLU A 34 -20.66 3.93 15.21
C GLU A 34 -20.91 3.18 13.90
N ALA A 35 -22.15 2.82 13.60
CA ALA A 35 -22.52 2.12 12.38
C ALA A 35 -22.32 3.00 11.14
N THR A 36 -22.73 4.27 11.23
CA THR A 36 -22.59 5.24 10.16
C THR A 36 -21.13 5.59 9.91
N ILE A 37 -20.32 5.75 10.98
CA ILE A 37 -18.87 5.95 10.85
C ILE A 37 -18.22 4.76 10.14
N SER A 38 -18.59 3.54 10.49
CA SER A 38 -18.03 2.33 9.88
C SER A 38 -18.36 2.25 8.38
N HIS A 39 -19.63 2.42 8.00
CA HIS A 39 -20.03 2.44 6.59
C HIS A 39 -19.39 3.58 5.81
N LEU A 40 -19.24 4.76 6.43
CA LEU A 40 -18.60 5.90 5.78
C LEU A 40 -17.10 5.65 5.56
N ALA A 41 -16.41 5.04 6.52
CA ALA A 41 -15.01 4.66 6.39
C ALA A 41 -14.79 3.67 5.24
N GLU A 42 -15.66 2.66 5.12
CA GLU A 42 -15.65 1.71 4.01
C GLU A 42 -15.90 2.41 2.66
N ALA A 43 -16.92 3.27 2.59
CA ALA A 43 -17.24 4.01 1.37
C ALA A 43 -16.10 4.96 0.94
N ILE A 44 -15.44 5.63 1.88
CA ILE A 44 -14.27 6.48 1.60
C ILE A 44 -13.12 5.65 1.07
N ARG A 45 -12.83 4.50 1.69
CA ARG A 45 -11.77 3.57 1.27
C ARG A 45 -12.02 3.06 -0.17
N ASP A 46 -13.24 2.62 -0.45
CA ASP A 46 -13.63 2.15 -1.77
C ASP A 46 -13.53 3.26 -2.83
N GLU A 47 -13.93 4.47 -2.48
CA GLU A 47 -13.80 5.63 -3.37
C GLU A 47 -12.33 6.01 -3.62
N GLN A 48 -11.46 5.93 -2.61
CA GLN A 48 -10.01 6.13 -2.79
C GLN A 48 -9.43 5.09 -3.75
N ARG A 49 -9.79 3.81 -3.58
CA ARG A 49 -9.39 2.73 -4.49
C ARG A 49 -9.89 2.99 -5.91
N ARG A 50 -11.17 3.30 -6.07
CA ARG A 50 -11.79 3.60 -7.37
C ARG A 50 -11.10 4.76 -8.08
N ARG A 51 -10.83 5.86 -7.36
CA ARG A 51 -10.09 7.01 -7.90
C ARG A 51 -8.69 6.65 -8.34
N ALA A 52 -7.96 5.85 -7.55
CA ALA A 52 -6.62 5.39 -7.93
C ALA A 52 -6.67 4.58 -9.23
N ILE A 53 -7.67 3.70 -9.39
CA ILE A 53 -7.87 2.92 -10.62
C ILE A 53 -8.20 3.82 -11.82
N GLU A 54 -9.11 4.77 -11.66
CA GLU A 54 -9.65 5.58 -12.78
C GLU A 54 -8.79 6.77 -13.20
N SER A 55 -8.06 7.40 -12.27
CA SER A 55 -7.38 8.68 -12.51
C SER A 55 -5.91 8.57 -12.87
N GLY A 56 -5.28 7.41 -12.63
CA GLY A 56 -3.83 7.23 -12.78
C GLY A 56 -3.45 6.52 -14.07
N ASP A 57 -2.39 7.01 -14.73
CA ASP A 57 -1.66 6.23 -15.74
C ASP A 57 -0.76 5.20 -15.03
N GLN A 58 -1.38 4.07 -14.69
CA GLN A 58 -0.75 2.99 -13.93
C GLN A 58 0.49 2.44 -14.66
N ASP A 59 0.41 2.32 -15.99
CA ASP A 59 1.50 1.79 -16.80
C ASP A 59 2.69 2.75 -16.81
N ALA A 60 2.46 4.07 -17.00
CA ALA A 60 3.54 5.05 -16.94
C ALA A 60 4.20 5.14 -15.54
N VAL A 61 3.42 4.97 -14.47
CA VAL A 61 3.96 4.92 -13.10
C VAL A 61 4.82 3.67 -12.90
N ILE A 62 4.36 2.51 -13.37
CA ILE A 62 5.12 1.25 -13.31
C ILE A 62 6.42 1.37 -14.11
N ASP A 63 6.37 1.89 -15.33
CA ASP A 63 7.56 2.05 -16.18
C ASP A 63 8.60 2.94 -15.50
N ARG A 64 8.19 4.11 -15.01
CA ARG A 64 9.08 5.00 -14.25
C ARG A 64 9.62 4.32 -13.00
N ALA A 65 8.81 3.55 -12.30
CA ALA A 65 9.25 2.82 -11.12
C ALA A 65 10.32 1.78 -11.47
N PHE A 66 10.24 1.08 -12.61
CA PHE A 66 11.30 0.17 -13.03
C PHE A 66 12.66 0.85 -13.24
N ASP A 67 12.67 2.14 -13.58
CA ASP A 67 13.90 2.93 -13.76
C ASP A 67 14.58 3.31 -12.43
N ILE A 68 13.81 3.58 -11.38
CA ILE A 68 14.32 4.17 -10.13
C ILE A 68 14.20 3.28 -8.90
N ALA A 69 13.35 2.25 -8.94
CA ALA A 69 12.93 1.52 -7.76
C ALA A 69 13.82 0.32 -7.41
N PHE A 70 14.95 0.17 -8.09
CA PHE A 70 15.89 -0.94 -7.89
C PHE A 70 17.32 -0.41 -7.78
N GLY A 71 18.00 -0.80 -6.71
CA GLY A 71 19.41 -0.48 -6.51
C GLY A 71 20.32 -1.15 -7.53
N THR A 72 21.58 -0.74 -7.53
CA THR A 72 22.63 -1.35 -8.38
C THR A 72 22.86 -2.83 -8.08
N ASP A 73 22.47 -3.30 -6.89
CA ASP A 73 22.53 -4.71 -6.49
C ASP A 73 21.30 -5.52 -6.95
N GLY A 74 20.38 -4.89 -7.68
CA GLY A 74 19.14 -5.46 -8.18
C GLY A 74 18.02 -5.54 -7.14
N MET A 75 18.25 -5.10 -5.90
CA MET A 75 17.26 -5.15 -4.84
C MET A 75 16.31 -3.96 -4.91
N ALA A 76 15.03 -4.19 -4.63
CA ALA A 76 13.99 -3.17 -4.51
C ALA A 76 14.42 -2.06 -3.52
N VAL A 77 14.14 -0.79 -3.79
CA VAL A 77 14.31 0.31 -2.82
C VAL A 77 13.10 0.38 -1.87
N ALA A 78 13.09 1.32 -0.92
CA ALA A 78 11.93 1.56 -0.06
C ALA A 78 10.67 1.87 -0.89
N PRO A 79 9.46 1.48 -0.43
CA PRO A 79 8.23 1.98 -1.04
C PRO A 79 8.18 3.51 -0.99
N PHE A 80 7.46 4.13 -1.93
CA PHE A 80 7.36 5.59 -2.03
C PHE A 80 6.03 6.04 -2.65
N ILE A 81 5.66 7.29 -2.40
CA ILE A 81 4.45 7.89 -2.97
C ILE A 81 4.71 8.39 -4.38
N SER A 82 3.89 7.93 -5.33
CA SER A 82 3.69 8.54 -6.64
C SER A 82 2.19 8.69 -6.82
N ALA A 83 1.64 9.75 -6.24
CA ALA A 83 0.20 9.97 -6.13
C ALA A 83 -0.53 9.74 -7.47
N PRO A 84 -1.66 9.02 -7.48
CA PRO A 84 -2.44 8.57 -6.33
C PRO A 84 -2.00 7.22 -5.72
N PHE A 85 -0.80 6.73 -6.06
CA PHE A 85 -0.32 5.40 -5.65
C PHE A 85 0.78 5.43 -4.59
N VAL A 86 0.80 4.39 -3.77
CA VAL A 86 2.01 3.89 -3.12
C VAL A 86 2.67 2.91 -4.08
N VAL A 87 3.86 3.26 -4.54
CA VAL A 87 4.69 2.38 -5.37
C VAL A 87 5.42 1.42 -4.44
N CYS A 88 5.24 0.12 -4.68
CA CYS A 88 5.71 -0.97 -3.85
C CYS A 88 6.65 -1.89 -4.65
N PRO A 89 7.96 -1.62 -4.65
CA PRO A 89 8.92 -2.42 -5.41
C PRO A 89 9.22 -3.74 -4.70
N GLY A 90 9.29 -4.82 -5.47
CA GLY A 90 9.63 -6.17 -5.03
C GLY A 90 10.75 -6.76 -5.89
N SER A 91 11.66 -7.51 -5.29
CA SER A 91 12.79 -8.10 -6.04
C SER A 91 13.21 -9.44 -5.48
N MET A 92 13.67 -10.32 -6.38
CA MET A 92 14.43 -11.52 -6.07
C MET A 92 15.71 -11.53 -6.89
N VAL A 93 16.86 -11.59 -6.21
CA VAL A 93 18.18 -11.74 -6.85
C VAL A 93 18.72 -13.12 -6.48
N ALA A 94 18.69 -14.04 -7.45
CA ALA A 94 18.99 -15.45 -7.25
C ALA A 94 20.32 -15.86 -7.90
N LYS A 95 21.10 -16.68 -7.19
CA LYS A 95 22.22 -17.45 -7.77
C LYS A 95 21.78 -18.87 -8.16
N SER A 96 20.75 -19.38 -7.49
CA SER A 96 20.09 -20.65 -7.77
C SER A 96 18.72 -20.67 -7.06
N LYS A 97 17.90 -21.69 -7.36
CA LYS A 97 16.64 -21.96 -6.64
C LYS A 97 16.78 -22.04 -5.11
N THR A 98 17.95 -22.45 -4.63
CA THR A 98 18.21 -22.66 -3.20
C THR A 98 19.04 -21.54 -2.57
N ASN A 99 19.39 -20.51 -3.34
CA ASN A 99 20.22 -19.39 -2.90
C ASN A 99 19.82 -18.08 -3.58
N TYR A 100 19.04 -17.27 -2.88
CA TYR A 100 18.59 -15.96 -3.35
C TYR A 100 18.45 -14.96 -2.21
N ARG A 101 18.42 -13.68 -2.57
CA ARG A 101 17.98 -12.58 -1.69
C ARG A 101 16.67 -12.05 -2.22
N SER A 102 15.79 -11.64 -1.33
CA SER A 102 14.51 -11.06 -1.69
C SER A 102 14.19 -9.83 -0.86
N ARG A 103 13.35 -8.97 -1.42
CA ARG A 103 12.75 -7.84 -0.73
C ARG A 103 11.35 -7.66 -1.28
N PHE A 104 10.35 -7.79 -0.43
CA PHE A 104 8.93 -7.73 -0.81
C PHE A 104 8.14 -6.92 0.21
N ILE A 105 6.95 -6.50 -0.19
CA ILE A 105 6.03 -5.74 0.65
C ILE A 105 4.95 -6.68 1.17
N ASN A 106 4.73 -6.61 2.48
CA ASN A 106 3.53 -7.09 3.16
C ASN A 106 2.64 -5.87 3.45
N VAL A 107 1.33 -6.02 3.30
CA VAL A 107 0.31 -4.98 3.48
C VAL A 107 -0.73 -5.55 4.44
N ASP A 108 -0.97 -4.88 5.57
CA ASP A 108 -1.98 -5.30 6.56
C ASP A 108 -1.97 -6.83 6.83
N ASP A 109 -0.79 -7.36 7.15
CA ASP A 109 -0.50 -8.78 7.47
C ASP A 109 -0.59 -9.79 6.29
N CYS A 110 -0.85 -9.35 5.06
CA CYS A 110 -0.82 -10.22 3.87
C CYS A 110 0.28 -9.82 2.88
N TRP A 111 0.71 -10.73 2.00
CA TRP A 111 1.64 -10.31 0.93
C TRP A 111 0.93 -9.39 -0.06
N ILE A 112 1.66 -8.46 -0.67
CA ILE A 112 1.05 -7.47 -1.56
C ILE A 112 0.26 -8.06 -2.74
N TRP A 113 0.67 -9.23 -3.26
CA TRP A 113 -0.05 -9.95 -4.33
C TRP A 113 -1.34 -10.65 -3.84
N GLU A 114 -1.57 -10.70 -2.53
CA GLU A 114 -2.79 -11.20 -1.89
C GLU A 114 -3.70 -10.06 -1.41
N SER A 115 -3.23 -8.81 -1.47
CA SER A 115 -3.97 -7.66 -0.95
C SER A 115 -5.18 -7.34 -1.83
N GLY A 116 -6.35 -7.17 -1.19
CA GLY A 116 -7.55 -6.66 -1.85
C GLY A 116 -7.44 -5.21 -2.32
N GLU A 117 -6.40 -4.49 -1.89
CA GLU A 117 -6.10 -3.12 -2.30
C GLU A 117 -5.15 -3.05 -3.49
N LEU A 118 -4.66 -4.18 -4.01
CA LEU A 118 -3.76 -4.21 -5.16
C LEU A 118 -4.47 -3.66 -6.41
N VAL A 119 -3.98 -2.53 -6.91
CA VAL A 119 -4.51 -1.89 -8.13
C VAL A 119 -3.91 -2.54 -9.37
N ARG A 120 -2.59 -2.66 -9.39
CA ARG A 120 -1.83 -3.17 -10.53
C ARG A 120 -0.49 -3.71 -10.08
N GLU A 121 -0.03 -4.75 -10.76
CA GLU A 121 1.36 -5.20 -10.67
C GLU A 121 1.94 -5.51 -12.05
N ASP A 122 3.24 -5.32 -12.19
CA ASP A 122 4.03 -5.85 -13.31
C ASP A 122 5.28 -6.53 -12.76
N LYS A 123 5.62 -7.68 -13.36
CA LYS A 123 6.76 -8.51 -12.98
C LYS A 123 7.62 -8.76 -14.20
N ARG A 124 8.87 -8.32 -14.13
CA ARG A 124 9.88 -8.49 -15.15
C ARG A 124 10.97 -9.43 -14.67
N SER A 125 11.14 -10.55 -15.38
CA SER A 125 12.26 -11.46 -15.14
C SER A 125 13.58 -10.77 -15.50
N ASN A 126 14.65 -11.07 -14.76
CA ASN A 126 15.97 -10.59 -15.15
C ASN A 126 16.44 -11.37 -16.39
N PRO A 127 16.92 -10.72 -17.46
CA PRO A 127 17.49 -11.43 -18.60
C PRO A 127 18.82 -12.09 -18.21
N GLY A 128 18.92 -13.41 -18.37
CA GLY A 128 20.14 -14.19 -18.06
C GLY A 128 19.85 -15.58 -17.47
N SER A 129 20.88 -16.25 -16.97
CA SER A 129 20.78 -17.57 -16.29
C SER A 129 20.28 -17.49 -14.85
N ASP A 130 20.13 -16.28 -14.31
CA ASP A 130 19.76 -16.05 -12.92
C ASP A 130 18.23 -16.00 -12.80
N GLU A 131 17.64 -16.89 -12.00
CA GLU A 131 16.18 -17.03 -11.84
C GLU A 131 15.50 -15.88 -11.07
N GLY A 132 16.11 -14.70 -11.06
CA GLY A 132 15.60 -13.52 -10.36
C GLY A 132 14.51 -12.77 -11.12
N PHE A 133 13.83 -11.87 -10.41
CA PHE A 133 12.85 -10.97 -10.99
C PHE A 133 12.78 -9.66 -10.23
N LYS A 134 12.24 -8.66 -10.91
CA LYS A 134 11.82 -7.37 -10.37
C LYS A 134 10.31 -7.25 -10.56
N ALA A 135 9.63 -6.69 -9.57
CA ALA A 135 8.20 -6.45 -9.62
C ALA A 135 7.90 -5.06 -9.08
N VAL A 136 6.90 -4.40 -9.64
CA VAL A 136 6.35 -3.16 -9.11
C VAL A 136 4.86 -3.38 -8.92
N ALA A 137 4.39 -3.16 -7.70
CA ALA A 137 2.97 -3.17 -7.36
C ALA A 137 2.52 -1.76 -6.98
N LEU A 138 1.27 -1.43 -7.28
CA LEU A 138 0.62 -0.17 -6.94
C LEU A 138 -0.52 -0.43 -5.96
N LEU A 139 -0.49 0.30 -4.85
CA LEU A 139 -1.60 0.39 -3.89
C LEU A 139 -2.16 1.82 -3.95
N PRO A 140 -3.46 2.04 -3.67
CA PRO A 140 -3.97 3.38 -3.43
C PRO A 140 -3.36 3.98 -2.16
N VAL A 141 -3.25 5.31 -2.10
CA VAL A 141 -2.89 6.01 -0.85
C VAL A 141 -4.12 6.05 0.07
N ILE A 142 -4.20 5.07 0.99
CA ILE A 142 -5.27 4.95 1.99
C ILE A 142 -4.68 5.25 3.37
N GLU A 143 -5.31 6.17 4.09
CA GLU A 143 -4.89 6.55 5.45
C GLU A 143 -4.87 5.34 6.40
N GLY A 144 -3.79 5.21 7.17
CA GLY A 144 -3.59 4.13 8.13
C GLY A 144 -3.18 2.78 7.52
N MET A 145 -3.02 2.67 6.20
CA MET A 145 -2.51 1.44 5.56
C MET A 145 -1.09 1.15 6.07
N ALA A 146 -0.87 -0.07 6.56
CA ALA A 146 0.41 -0.49 7.11
C ALA A 146 1.19 -1.31 6.07
N LEU A 147 2.47 -0.98 5.88
CA LEU A 147 3.35 -1.66 4.94
C LEU A 147 4.62 -2.16 5.64
N ASP A 148 4.95 -3.42 5.44
CA ASP A 148 6.19 -4.03 5.90
C ASP A 148 7.08 -4.39 4.70
N GLN A 149 8.19 -3.68 4.54
CA GLN A 149 9.23 -4.09 3.60
C GLN A 149 10.11 -5.17 4.25
N VAL A 150 9.90 -6.41 3.82
CA VAL A 150 10.60 -7.59 4.33
C VAL A 150 11.77 -7.93 3.43
N THR A 151 12.99 -7.78 3.95
CA THR A 151 14.21 -8.27 3.29
C THR A 151 14.55 -9.66 3.82
N GLY A 152 14.66 -10.63 2.93
CA GLY A 152 14.99 -12.01 3.27
C GLY A 152 16.10 -12.61 2.40
N ARG A 153 16.54 -13.79 2.79
CA ARG A 153 17.45 -14.61 2.00
C ARG A 153 17.09 -16.08 2.14
N GLN A 154 17.22 -16.82 1.05
CA GLN A 154 17.22 -18.27 1.07
C GLN A 154 18.66 -18.78 1.00
N ARG A 155 19.01 -19.72 1.87
CA ARG A 155 20.28 -20.46 1.81
C ARG A 155 20.00 -21.94 2.06
N GLN A 156 20.49 -22.79 1.16
CA GLN A 156 20.31 -24.25 1.24
C GLN A 156 18.83 -24.66 1.41
N GLY A 157 17.92 -23.95 0.73
CA GLY A 157 16.48 -24.24 0.78
C GLY A 157 15.75 -23.68 2.01
N GLN A 158 16.45 -23.07 2.96
CA GLN A 158 15.80 -22.40 4.10
C GLN A 158 15.70 -20.89 3.85
N TYR A 159 14.45 -20.40 3.81
CA TYR A 159 14.16 -18.97 3.74
C TYR A 159 14.18 -18.34 5.13
N GLN A 160 14.76 -17.15 5.23
CA GLN A 160 14.84 -16.40 6.47
C GLN A 160 14.71 -14.91 6.18
N ALA A 161 13.73 -14.27 6.84
CA ALA A 161 13.66 -12.82 6.91
C ALA A 161 14.82 -12.31 7.78
N THR A 162 15.43 -11.20 7.36
CA THR A 162 16.66 -10.64 7.96
C THR A 162 16.49 -9.21 8.42
N LYS A 163 15.63 -8.43 7.76
CA LYS A 163 15.33 -7.05 8.10
C LYS A 163 13.89 -6.74 7.72
N ILE A 164 13.19 -5.99 8.56
CA ILE A 164 11.88 -5.42 8.25
C ILE A 164 11.94 -3.92 8.51
N VAL A 165 11.44 -3.14 7.54
CA VAL A 165 11.18 -1.70 7.70
C VAL A 165 9.67 -1.52 7.54
N SER A 166 9.03 -0.97 8.56
CA SER A 166 7.58 -0.75 8.61
C SER A 166 7.25 0.69 8.31
N TYR A 167 6.19 0.89 7.54
CA TYR A 167 5.66 2.18 7.15
C TYR A 167 4.16 2.25 7.42
N GLU A 168 3.64 3.46 7.53
CA GLU A 168 2.21 3.74 7.66
C GLU A 168 1.87 4.96 6.82
N ILE A 169 0.71 4.95 6.16
CA ILE A 169 0.20 6.14 5.50
C ILE A 169 -0.39 7.09 6.55
N ARG A 170 0.16 8.30 6.63
CA ARG A 170 -0.28 9.37 7.54
C ARG A 170 -0.39 10.68 6.81
N GLY A 171 -1.57 11.29 6.79
CA GLY A 171 -1.84 12.53 6.06
C GLY A 171 -1.54 12.40 4.56
N GLY A 172 -1.70 11.20 3.98
CA GLY A 172 -1.34 10.91 2.59
C GLY A 172 0.16 10.75 2.30
N GLU A 173 1.01 10.81 3.33
CA GLU A 173 2.45 10.54 3.21
C GLU A 173 2.79 9.14 3.71
N LEU A 174 3.85 8.53 3.15
CA LEU A 174 4.37 7.26 3.62
C LEU A 174 5.45 7.51 4.69
N VAL A 175 5.14 7.21 5.94
CA VAL A 175 6.01 7.47 7.09
C VAL A 175 6.64 6.18 7.56
N GLU A 176 7.98 6.11 7.67
CA GLU A 176 8.65 5.00 8.34
C GLU A 176 8.33 5.04 9.84
N VAL A 177 7.74 3.97 10.37
CA VAL A 177 7.30 3.88 11.78
C VAL A 177 8.17 2.93 12.60
N SER A 178 8.85 1.97 11.97
CA SER A 178 9.79 1.09 12.68
C SER A 178 10.82 0.44 11.75
N GLN A 179 11.96 0.04 12.32
CA GLN A 179 12.93 -0.81 11.64
C GLN A 179 13.48 -1.86 12.62
N ARG A 180 13.58 -3.12 12.15
CA ARG A 180 14.10 -4.23 12.95
C ARG A 180 14.95 -5.19 12.13
N ASP A 181 16.12 -5.55 12.67
CA ASP A 181 16.92 -6.68 12.18
C ASP A 181 16.46 -7.97 12.88
N ILE A 182 16.34 -9.05 12.11
CA ILE A 182 15.89 -10.35 12.61
C ILE A 182 17.13 -11.21 12.89
N ASP A 183 17.52 -11.29 14.17
CA ASP A 183 18.56 -12.23 14.61
C ASP A 183 17.94 -13.55 15.07
N VAL A 184 18.03 -14.56 14.21
CA VAL A 184 17.45 -15.89 14.48
C VAL A 184 18.19 -16.65 15.57
N ARG A 185 19.38 -16.19 16.02
CA ARG A 185 20.04 -16.74 17.21
C ARG A 185 19.36 -16.33 18.52
N LYS A 186 18.52 -15.30 18.51
CA LYS A 186 17.77 -14.79 19.66
C LYS A 186 16.27 -15.11 19.61
N ALA A 187 15.77 -15.69 18.52
CA ALA A 187 14.40 -16.15 18.45
C ALA A 187 14.20 -17.30 19.46
N PRO A 188 13.19 -17.23 20.34
CA PRO A 188 12.92 -18.33 21.26
C PRO A 188 12.67 -19.60 20.44
N ARG A 189 13.41 -20.67 20.77
CA ARG A 189 13.17 -22.00 20.21
C ARG A 189 11.76 -22.40 20.64
N ARG A 190 10.85 -22.53 19.67
CA ARG A 190 9.59 -23.27 19.88
C ARG A 190 9.89 -24.76 19.89
#